data_AF-A0A734AXD0-F1
#
_entry.id   AF-A0A734AXD0-F1
#
_cell.length_a   1.000
_cell.length_b   1.000
_cell.length_c   1.000
_cell.angle_alpha   90.00
_cell.angle_beta   90.00
_cell.angle_gamma   90.00
#
_symmetry.space_group_name_H-M   'P 1'
#
loop_
_entity.id
_entity.type
_entity.pdbx_description
1 polymer ?
#
loop_
_entity_poly.entity_id
_entity_poly.type
_entity_poly.pdbx_seq_one_letter_code
_entity_poly.pdbx_strand_id
1 'polypeptide(L)' 'MAKLPHRKCANKECRQWFHPIREGQIVCSYQCASAVGKEQTRKAREAAQRK' A
#
# COMPACT_ATOMS: atom_id res chain seq x y z
N MET A 1 -13.45 13.94 -16.49
CA MET A 1 -13.14 12.82 -15.57
C MET A 1 -13.00 13.40 -14.18
N ALA A 2 -13.85 12.99 -13.23
CA ALA A 2 -13.70 13.44 -11.84
C ALA A 2 -12.37 12.93 -11.31
N LYS A 3 -11.46 13.84 -10.95
CA LYS A 3 -10.20 13.46 -10.33
C LYS A 3 -10.53 12.81 -9.00
N LEU A 4 -10.06 11.57 -8.80
CA LEU A 4 -10.22 10.91 -7.51
C LEU A 4 -9.54 11.75 -6.42
N PRO A 5 -10.09 11.78 -5.20
CA PRO A 5 -9.49 12.53 -4.11
C PRO A 5 -8.08 12.03 -3.85
N HIS A 6 -7.19 12.95 -3.48
CA HIS A 6 -5.86 12.60 -3.01
C HIS A 6 -5.93 11.55 -1.91
N ARG A 7 -5.04 10.57 -1.97
CA ARG A 7 -4.89 9.55 -0.94
C ARG A 7 -3.47 9.57 -0.42
N LYS A 8 -3.31 9.16 0.83
CA LYS A 8 -2.00 8.98 1.46
C LYS A 8 -1.49 7.57 1.18
N CYS A 9 -0.23 7.44 0.76
CA CYS A 9 0.39 6.14 0.47
C CYS A 9 0.40 5.26 1.73
N ALA A 10 -0.06 4.01 1.59
CA ALA A 10 -0.11 3.01 2.66
C ALA A 10 1.28 2.50 3.10
N ASN A 11 2.32 2.73 2.28
CA ASN A 11 3.68 2.44 2.69
C ASN A 11 4.10 3.39 3.82
N LYS A 12 4.44 2.82 4.99
CA LYS A 12 4.82 3.54 6.22
C LYS A 12 6.01 4.48 6.02
N GLU A 13 6.94 4.09 5.15
CA GLU A 13 8.14 4.88 4.83
C GLU A 13 7.84 6.04 3.88
N CYS A 14 6.91 5.85 2.94
CA CYS A 14 6.60 6.86 1.93
C CYS A 14 5.62 7.91 2.46
N ARG A 15 4.42 7.51 2.88
CA ARG A 15 3.35 8.38 3.42
C ARG A 15 3.03 9.65 2.60
N GLN A 16 3.44 9.74 1.34
CA GLN A 16 3.17 10.88 0.46
C GLN A 16 1.71 10.87 0.00
N TRP A 17 1.19 12.06 -0.28
CA TRP A 17 -0.10 12.22 -0.95
C TRP A 17 0.06 11.99 -2.45
N PHE A 18 -0.87 11.25 -3.04
CA PHE A 18 -0.89 10.97 -4.47
C PHE A 18 -2.32 10.98 -5.02
N HIS A 19 -2.45 11.21 -6.32
CA HIS A 19 -3.70 11.01 -7.03
C HIS A 19 -3.80 9.55 -7.47
N PRO A 20 -4.78 8.78 -6.97
CA PRO A 20 -4.98 7.42 -7.43
C PRO A 20 -5.43 7.41 -8.89
N ILE A 21 -4.87 6.48 -9.67
CA ILE A 21 -5.18 6.26 -11.10
C ILE A 21 -6.45 5.42 -11.23
N ARG A 22 -6.66 4.51 -10.28
CA ARG A 22 -7.79 3.58 -10.24
C ARG A 22 -8.43 3.58 -8.86
N GLU A 23 -9.71 3.26 -8.81
CA GLU A 23 -10.40 3.01 -7.55
C GLU A 23 -9.71 1.87 -6.79
N GLY A 24 -9.52 2.03 -5.47
CA GLY A 24 -8.82 1.05 -4.64
C GLY A 24 -7.28 1.16 -4.65
N GLN A 25 -6.66 2.06 -5.42
CA GLN A 25 -5.22 2.27 -5.31
C GLN A 25 -4.86 2.88 -3.93
N ILE A 26 -4.01 2.16 -3.19
CA ILE A 26 -3.58 2.50 -1.82
C ILE A 26 -2.11 2.98 -1.74
N VAL A 27 -1.36 2.87 -2.83
CA VAL A 27 0.08 3.18 -2.89
C VAL A 27 0.39 4.06 -4.09
N CYS A 28 1.35 4.97 -3.91
CA CYS A 28 1.74 5.94 -4.93
C CYS A 28 2.53 5.33 -6.10
N SER A 29 3.17 4.18 -5.89
CA SER A 29 4.01 3.52 -6.90
C SER A 29 4.08 2.00 -6.71
N TYR A 30 4.54 1.30 -7.74
CA TYR A 30 4.78 -0.14 -7.69
C TYR A 30 5.81 -0.55 -6.63
N GLN A 31 6.83 0.30 -6.39
CA GLN A 31 7.81 0.06 -5.33
C GLN A 31 7.15 0.06 -3.95
N CYS A 32 6.24 1.00 -3.70
CA CYS A 32 5.45 1.02 -2.46
C CYS A 32 4.48 -0.18 -2.37
N ALA A 33 3.88 -0.60 -3.48
CA ALA A 33 3.06 -1.82 -3.53
C ALA A 33 3.86 -3.05 -3.09
N SER A 34 5.07 -3.20 -3.64
CA SER A 34 5.97 -4.30 -3.35
C SER A 34 6.43 -4.30 -1.89
N ALA A 35 6.77 -3.14 -1.33
CA ALA A 35 7.16 -3.01 0.08
C ALA A 35 6.00 -3.39 1.03
N VAL A 36 4.78 -2.89 0.74
CA VAL A 36 3.58 -3.21 1.53
C VAL A 36 3.24 -4.71 1.42
N GLY A 37 3.30 -5.30 0.22
CA GLY A 37 3.03 -6.72 0.01
C GLY A 37 4.03 -7.64 0.72
N LYS A 38 5.33 -7.30 0.71
CA LYS A 38 6.36 -8.02 1.47
C LYS A 38 6.09 -7.95 2.97
N GLU A 39 5.75 -6.78 3.49
CA GLU A 39 5.41 -6.59 4.90
C GLU A 39 4.17 -7.39 5.32
N GLN A 40 3.12 -7.39 4.50
CA GLN A 40 1.92 -8.19 4.74
C GLN A 40 2.22 -9.68 4.73
N THR A 41 3.03 -10.14 3.77
CA THR A 41 3.43 -11.55 3.68
C THR A 41 4.26 -11.98 4.89
N ARG A 42 5.20 -11.13 5.35
CA ARG A 42 5.97 -11.37 6.58
C ARG A 42 5.06 -11.56 7.78
N LYS A 43 4.12 -10.65 8.00
CA LYS A 43 3.15 -10.75 9.10
C LYS A 43 2.28 -11.99 9.01
N ALA A 44 1.82 -12.35 7.81
CA ALA A 44 1.03 -13.56 7.60
C ALA A 44 1.82 -14.83 7.95
N ARG A 45 3.11 -14.88 7.59
CA ARG A 45 4.00 -15.99 7.97
C ARG A 45 4.23 -16.07 9.48
N GLU A 46 4.49 -14.95 10.14
CA GLU A 46 4.63 -14.90 11.61
C GLU A 46 3.34 -15.34 12.31
N ALA A 47 2.17 -14.91 11.81
CA ALA A 47 0.88 -15.33 12.34
C ALA A 47 0.61 -16.83 12.13
N ALA A 48 1.04 -17.39 11.00
CA ALA A 48 0.93 -18.81 10.72
C ALA A 48 1.84 -19.67 11.61
N GLN A 49 3.05 -19.18 11.95
CA GLN A 49 4.00 -19.88 12.82
C GLN A 49 3.62 -19.82 14.31
N ARG A 50 2.72 -18.92 14.71
CA ARG A 50 2.22 -18.80 16.08
C ARG A 50 0.99 -19.67 16.38
N LYS A 51 0.54 -20.46 15.41
CA LYS A 51 -0.50 -21.49 15.59
C LYS A 51 0.16 -22.86 15.73
#